data_AF-A0A380P8N7-F1
#
_entry.id   AF-A0A380P8N7-F1
#
_cell.length_a   1.000
_cell.length_b   1.000
_cell.length_c   1.000
_cell.angle_alpha   90.00
_cell.angle_beta   90.00
_cell.angle_gamma   90.00
#
_symmetry.space_group_name_H-M   'P 1'
#
loop_
_entity.id
_entity.type
_entity.pdbx_description
1 polymer ?
#
loop_
_entity_poly.entity_id
_entity_poly.type
_entity_poly.pdbx_seq_one_letter_code
_entity_poly.pdbx_strand_id
1 'polypeptide(L)'
;MAYIIFLNPAVLSLTGMPSQGVFLATILTAVTGTLIIGLFANLPYAIAPSIGMQAMFTYTIVFGLGFTWKQALGMVFWSVWLM
;
A
#
# COMPACT_ATOMS: atom_id res chain seq x y z
N MET A 1 -11.56 6.43 4.71
CA MET A 1 -11.47 5.09 5.33
C MET A 1 -12.02 4.01 4.41
N ALA A 2 -13.32 3.95 4.11
CA ALA A 2 -13.86 2.93 3.19
C ALA A 2 -13.47 3.11 1.70
N TYR A 3 -13.30 4.36 1.23
CA TYR A 3 -12.96 4.58 -0.18
C TYR A 3 -11.55 4.13 -0.56
N ILE A 4 -10.62 4.09 0.40
CA ILE A 4 -9.22 3.66 0.19
C ILE A 4 -9.16 2.18 -0.19
N ILE A 5 -10.14 1.41 0.31
CA ILE A 5 -10.26 -0.02 0.02
C ILE A 5 -10.64 -0.24 -1.46
N PHE A 6 -11.31 0.72 -2.11
CA PHE A 6 -11.60 0.66 -3.55
C PHE A 6 -10.55 1.39 -4.40
N LEU A 7 -9.98 2.49 -3.89
CA LEU A 7 -8.98 3.28 -4.58
C LEU A 7 -7.65 2.52 -4.77
N ASN A 8 -7.17 1.83 -3.73
CA ASN A 8 -5.89 1.12 -3.78
C ASN A 8 -5.86 0.04 -4.86
N PRO A 9 -6.84 -0.89 -4.94
CA PRO A 9 -6.91 -1.84 -6.03
C PRO A 9 -7.07 -1.15 -7.39
N ALA A 10 -7.85 -0.07 -7.48
CA ALA A 10 -8.05 0.65 -8.74
C ALA A 10 -6.75 1.25 -9.28
N VAL A 11 -5.91 1.82 -8.41
CA VAL A 11 -4.62 2.41 -8.82
C VAL A 11 -3.57 1.34 -9.04
N LEU A 12 -3.41 0.39 -8.12
CA LEU A 12 -2.36 -0.64 -8.20
C LEU A 12 -2.67 -1.69 -9.29
N SER A 13 -3.93 -1.95 -9.63
CA SER A 13 -4.27 -2.85 -10.74
C SER A 13 -3.82 -2.32 -12.10
N LEU A 14 -3.65 -1.00 -12.26
CA LEU A 14 -3.08 -0.40 -13.48
C LEU A 14 -1.64 -0.86 -13.74
N THR A 15 -0.92 -1.29 -12.69
CA THR A 15 0.45 -1.84 -12.79
C THR A 15 0.49 -3.31 -13.17
N GLY A 16 -0.67 -3.96 -13.34
CA GLY A 16 -0.80 -5.39 -13.60
C GLY A 16 -0.81 -6.27 -12.35
N MET A 17 -0.95 -5.68 -11.15
CA MET A 17 -1.16 -6.45 -9.92
C MET A 17 -2.59 -7.02 -9.83
N PRO A 18 -2.78 -8.22 -9.25
CA PRO A 18 -4.10 -8.78 -9.00
C PRO A 18 -4.85 -7.93 -7.96
N SER A 19 -5.92 -7.26 -8.40
CA SER A 19 -6.72 -6.32 -7.60
C SER A 19 -7.24 -6.93 -6.29
N GLN A 20 -7.68 -8.18 -6.33
CA GLN A 20 -8.16 -8.93 -5.17
C GLN A 20 -7.06 -9.21 -4.13
N GLY A 21 -5.84 -9.48 -4.59
CA GLY A 21 -4.69 -9.70 -3.68
C GLY A 21 -4.30 -8.42 -2.95
N VAL A 22 -4.26 -7.29 -3.67
CA VAL A 22 -3.95 -5.97 -3.11
C VAL A 22 -5.04 -5.51 -2.13
N PHE A 23 -6.31 -5.79 -2.45
CA PHE A 23 -7.45 -5.50 -1.59
C PHE A 23 -7.34 -6.22 -0.23
N LEU A 24 -7.12 -7.54 -0.26
CA LEU A 24 -6.95 -8.34 0.96
C LEU A 24 -5.71 -7.91 1.75
N ALA A 25 -4.58 -7.66 1.07
CA ALA A 25 -3.36 -7.18 1.71
C ALA A 25 -3.60 -5.85 2.44
N THR A 26 -4.35 -4.93 1.83
CA THR A 26 -4.69 -3.62 2.39
C THR A 26 -5.55 -3.76 3.65
N ILE A 27 -6.56 -4.62 3.64
CA ILE A 27 -7.43 -4.86 4.81
C ILE A 27 -6.62 -5.49 5.94
N LEU A 28 -5.81 -6.51 5.64
CA LEU A 28 -4.99 -7.17 6.64
C LEU A 28 -3.99 -6.22 7.30
N THR A 29 -3.30 -5.39 6.51
CA THR A 29 -2.36 -4.39 7.07
C THR A 29 -3.08 -3.30 7.87
N ALA A 30 -4.21 -2.79 7.40
CA ALA A 30 -4.99 -1.78 8.12
C ALA A 30 -5.54 -2.32 9.46
N VAL A 31 -6.07 -3.55 9.47
CA VAL A 31 -6.57 -4.21 10.69
C VAL A 31 -5.42 -4.46 11.66
N THR A 32 -4.29 -4.99 11.18
CA THR A 32 -3.14 -5.30 12.03
C THR A 32 -2.53 -4.03 12.61
N GLY A 33 -2.35 -2.97 11.81
CA GLY A 33 -1.83 -1.67 12.27
C GLY A 33 -2.77 -0.99 13.27
N THR A 34 -4.08 -1.06 13.03
CA THR A 34 -5.09 -0.52 13.95
C THR A 34 -5.14 -1.33 15.26
N LEU A 35 -5.01 -2.66 15.21
CA LEU A 35 -4.90 -3.52 16.39
C LEU A 35 -3.66 -3.19 17.22
N ILE A 36 -2.50 -2.97 16.59
CA ILE A 36 -1.26 -2.62 17.29
C ILE A 36 -1.40 -1.28 18.01
N ILE A 37 -1.92 -0.24 17.34
CA ILE A 37 -2.14 1.07 17.99
C ILE A 37 -3.23 0.98 19.06
N GLY A 38 -4.30 0.23 18.81
CA GLY A 38 -5.38 0.04 19.78
C GLY A 38 -4.94 -0.70 21.04
N LEU A 39 -4.12 -1.74 20.92
CA LEU A 39 -3.66 -2.55 22.06
C LEU A 39 -2.45 -1.95 22.79
N PHE A 40 -1.47 -1.40 22.06
CA PHE A 40 -0.22 -0.92 22.67
C PHE A 40 -0.23 0.59 22.97
N ALA A 41 -0.87 1.40 22.15
CA ALA A 41 -0.87 2.86 22.32
C ALA A 41 -2.16 3.38 22.98
N ASN A 42 -3.21 2.56 23.08
CA ASN A 42 -4.50 2.87 23.71
C ASN A 42 -5.14 4.18 23.19
N LEU A 43 -4.87 4.51 21.92
CA LEU A 43 -5.38 5.69 21.23
C LEU A 43 -6.35 5.24 20.13
N PRO A 44 -7.53 5.87 19.98
CA PRO A 44 -8.53 5.48 18.98
C PRO A 44 -8.18 6.02 17.59
N TYR A 45 -6.98 5.73 17.09
CA TYR A 45 -6.55 6.10 15.74
C TYR A 45 -6.61 4.91 14.79
N ALA A 46 -7.43 5.03 13.76
CA ALA A 46 -7.45 4.08 12.65
C ALA A 46 -6.32 4.42 11.67
N ILE A 47 -5.42 3.46 11.44
CA ILE A 47 -4.38 3.61 10.43
C ILE A 47 -4.97 3.24 9.07
N ALA A 48 -4.79 4.13 8.09
CA ALA A 48 -5.09 3.84 6.71
C ALA A 48 -3.85 3.96 5.82
N PRO A 49 -3.81 3.19 4.72
CA PRO A 49 -2.73 3.31 3.73
C PRO A 49 -2.65 4.73 3.18
N SER A 50 -1.44 5.27 3.10
CA SER A 50 -1.22 6.58 2.47
C SER A 50 -1.46 6.48 0.95
N ILE A 51 -2.17 7.44 0.39
CA ILE A 51 -2.47 7.47 -1.05
C ILE A 51 -1.25 7.96 -1.85
N GLY A 52 -0.45 8.88 -1.27
CA GLY A 52 0.71 9.46 -1.94
C GLY A 52 1.77 8.44 -2.35
N MET A 53 2.11 7.49 -1.47
CA MET A 53 3.13 6.47 -1.77
C MET A 53 2.67 5.50 -2.87
N GLN A 54 1.38 5.19 -2.93
CA GLN A 54 0.83 4.30 -3.95
C GLN A 54 0.74 4.98 -5.33
N ALA A 55 0.46 6.28 -5.34
CA ALA A 55 0.50 7.09 -6.55
C ALA A 55 1.94 7.22 -7.10
N MET A 56 2.94 7.45 -6.24
CA MET A 56 4.35 7.45 -6.65
C MET A 56 4.79 6.10 -7.21
N PHE A 57 4.43 5.01 -6.53
CA PHE A 57 4.73 3.66 -7.00
C PHE A 57 4.16 3.39 -8.40
N THR A 58 2.88 3.72 -8.61
CA THR A 58 2.16 3.41 -9.85
C THR A 58 2.59 4.34 -10.98
N TYR A 59 2.49 5.66 -10.77
CA TYR A 59 2.69 6.63 -11.84
C TYR A 59 4.16 6.96 -12.09
N THR A 60 5.00 7.01 -11.05
CA THR A 60 6.41 7.38 -11.20
C THR A 60 7.28 6.15 -11.50
N ILE A 61 7.13 5.08 -10.72
CA ILE A 61 8.04 3.91 -10.83
C ILE A 61 7.58 2.93 -11.92
N VAL A 62 6.31 2.56 -11.94
CA VAL A 62 5.82 1.60 -12.95
C VAL A 62 5.57 2.28 -14.29
N PHE A 63 4.82 3.38 -14.32
CA PHE A 63 4.53 4.07 -15.59
C PHE A 63 5.66 4.97 -16.08
N GLY A 64 6.30 5.75 -15.19
CA GLY A 64 7.36 6.68 -15.59
C GLY A 64 8.69 6.01 -15.93
N LEU A 65 9.10 4.99 -15.16
CA LEU A 65 10.37 4.29 -15.34
C LEU A 65 10.23 2.93 -16.05
N GLY A 66 9.01 2.48 -16.35
CA GLY A 66 8.75 1.25 -17.10
C GLY A 66 9.09 -0.05 -16.36
N PHE A 67 9.29 0.00 -15.04
CA PHE A 67 9.61 -1.19 -14.25
C PHE A 67 8.39 -2.08 -14.01
N THR A 68 8.62 -3.39 -13.90
CA THR A 68 7.55 -4.31 -13.50
C THR A 68 7.19 -4.11 -12.03
N TRP A 69 5.93 -4.36 -11.68
CA TRP A 69 5.43 -4.22 -10.30
C TRP A 69 6.22 -5.05 -9.27
N LYS A 70 6.81 -6.19 -9.69
CA LYS A 70 7.69 -7.02 -8.84
C LYS A 70 9.03 -6.33 -8.53
N GLN A 71 9.65 -5.71 -9.53
CA GLN A 71 10.89 -4.95 -9.34
C GLN A 71 10.64 -3.69 -8.50
N ALA A 72 9.52 -3.02 -8.74
CA ALA A 72 9.10 -1.87 -7.95
C ALA A 72 8.88 -2.24 -6.47
N LEU A 73 8.25 -3.37 -6.17
CA LEU A 73 8.12 -3.86 -4.80
C LEU A 73 9.48 -4.18 -4.16
N GLY A 74 10.41 -4.76 -4.94
CA GLY A 74 11.78 -4.97 -4.50
C GLY A 74 12.47 -3.67 -4.08
N MET A 75 12.36 -2.62 -4.89
CA MET A 75 12.90 -1.30 -4.56
C MET A 75 12.31 -0.72 -3.27
N VAL A 76 10.99 -0.85 -3.07
CA VAL A 76 10.32 -0.41 -1.82
C VAL A 76 10.80 -1.22 -0.61
N PHE A 77 11.03 -2.52 -0.77
CA PHE A 77 11.55 -3.36 0.32
C PHE A 77 12.97 -2.93 0.75
N TRP A 78 13.84 -2.65 -0.22
CA TRP A 78 15.20 -2.16 0.06
C TRP A 78 15.19 -0.74 0.63
N SER A 79 14.28 0.14 0.21
CA SER A 79 14.22 1.51 0.73
C SER A 79 13.87 1.57 2.21
N VAL A 80 13.12 0.60 2.73
CA VAL A 80 12.78 0.52 4.16
C VAL A 80 13.99 0.15 5.02
N TRP A 81 14.98 -0.56 4.47
CA TRP A 81 16.22 -0.93 5.17
C TRP A 81 17.33 0.12 5.06
N LEU A 82 17.25 1.01 4.07
CA LEU A 82 18.23 2.06 3.80
C LEU A 82 17.88 3.41 4.45
N MET A 83 16.71 3.52 5.08
CA MET A 83 16.26 4.68 5.87
C MET A 83 16.33 4.38 7.37
#